data_AF-A0AAU7X475-F1
#
_entry.id   AF-A0AAU7X475-F1
#
_cell.length_a   1.000
_cell.length_b   1.000
_cell.length_c   1.000
_cell.angle_alpha   90.00
_cell.angle_beta   90.00
_cell.angle_gamma   90.00
#
_symmetry.space_group_name_H-M   'P 1'
#
loop_
_entity.id
_entity.type
_entity.pdbx_description
1 polymer ?
#
loop_
_entity_poly.entity_id
_entity_poly.type
_entity_poly.pdbx_seq_one_letter_code
_entity_poly.pdbx_strand_id
1 'polypeptide(L)'
;MSLHEFDVDLQSAMPLTAIIIGTGFAGIGMAVALQKAGVEDFVILEKKHDVGGVWRDNTYPGAACDVPSHLYSFSFEPNPGWSRVFAPQGEIHNYLQRCTDKYGLSKYIRFGVEVASAEFDEATSLWQVIQRDGTVLSASLLISGTGQLSARHFQNWRAWIISRATSFTRPLGITATR
;
A
#
# COMPACT_ATOMS: atom_id res chain seq x y z
N MET A 1 -20.47 -11.12 -35.16
CA MET A 1 -19.98 -11.42 -33.80
C MET A 1 -19.22 -10.19 -33.34
N SER A 2 -19.97 -9.20 -32.83
CA SER A 2 -19.44 -7.88 -32.47
C SER A 2 -18.77 -7.99 -31.11
N LEU A 3 -17.54 -7.53 -31.02
CA LEU A 3 -16.86 -7.32 -29.75
C LEU A 3 -17.61 -6.22 -28.99
N HIS A 4 -17.95 -6.50 -27.74
CA HIS A 4 -18.51 -5.51 -26.84
C HIS A 4 -17.41 -4.51 -26.49
N GLU A 5 -17.50 -3.30 -27.06
CA GLU A 5 -16.80 -2.13 -26.53
C GLU A 5 -17.33 -1.88 -25.12
N PHE A 6 -16.44 -1.97 -24.13
CA PHE A 6 -16.71 -1.52 -22.78
C PHE A 6 -16.70 0.00 -22.81
N ASP A 7 -17.87 0.59 -23.04
CA ASP A 7 -18.09 2.02 -22.91
C ASP A 7 -18.11 2.34 -21.41
N VAL A 8 -16.92 2.61 -20.87
CA VAL A 8 -16.76 3.05 -19.48
C VAL A 8 -17.21 4.50 -19.44
N ASP A 9 -18.34 4.75 -18.78
CA ASP A 9 -18.92 6.07 -18.59
C ASP A 9 -17.93 6.98 -17.84
N LEU A 10 -17.11 7.71 -18.59
CA LEU A 10 -16.14 8.68 -18.10
C LEU A 10 -16.91 9.89 -17.59
N GLN A 11 -17.41 9.79 -16.36
CA GLN A 11 -18.10 10.90 -15.71
C GLN A 11 -17.13 12.09 -15.60
N SER A 12 -17.34 13.12 -16.43
CA SER A 12 -16.40 14.22 -16.65
C SER A 12 -16.30 15.15 -15.45
N ALA A 13 -15.50 14.77 -14.46
CA ALA A 13 -14.78 15.74 -13.66
C ALA A 13 -13.55 16.20 -14.47
N MET A 14 -13.16 17.47 -14.32
CA MET A 14 -11.90 17.96 -14.88
C MET A 14 -10.75 17.02 -14.48
N PRO A 15 -9.84 16.67 -15.39
CA PRO A 15 -8.73 15.79 -15.07
C PRO A 15 -7.84 16.44 -14.01
N LEU A 16 -7.43 15.65 -13.02
CA LEU A 16 -6.58 16.12 -11.94
C LEU A 16 -5.16 16.40 -12.45
N THR A 17 -4.42 17.25 -11.76
CA THR A 17 -2.98 17.40 -12.04
C THR A 17 -2.23 16.12 -11.69
N ALA A 18 -2.53 15.50 -10.54
CA ALA A 18 -1.85 14.29 -10.10
C ALA A 18 -2.74 13.32 -9.30
N ILE A 19 -2.48 12.02 -9.47
CA ILE A 19 -2.97 10.95 -8.61
C ILE A 19 -1.77 10.27 -7.95
N ILE A 20 -1.80 10.15 -6.62
CA ILE A 20 -0.80 9.43 -5.83
C ILE A 20 -1.46 8.15 -5.29
N ILE A 21 -0.80 7.00 -5.42
CA ILE A 21 -1.29 5.74 -4.87
C ILE A 21 -0.50 5.40 -3.60
N GLY A 22 -1.18 5.33 -2.46
CA GLY A 22 -0.65 4.91 -1.17
C GLY A 22 -0.22 6.05 -0.25
N THR A 23 -0.38 5.83 1.06
CA THR A 23 -0.09 6.80 2.13
C THR A 23 1.14 6.42 2.97
N GLY A 24 2.12 5.74 2.36
CA GLY A 24 3.44 5.54 2.96
C GLY A 24 4.32 6.80 2.86
N PHE A 25 5.61 6.67 3.24
CA PHE A 25 6.58 7.76 3.12
C PHE A 25 6.63 8.40 1.73
N ALA A 26 6.58 7.58 0.66
CA ALA A 26 6.61 8.08 -0.71
C ALA A 26 5.39 8.96 -1.03
N GLY A 27 4.18 8.50 -0.68
CA GLY A 27 2.95 9.24 -0.97
C GLY A 27 2.83 10.53 -0.16
N ILE A 28 3.11 10.47 1.15
CA ILE A 28 3.10 11.65 2.02
C ILE A 28 4.19 12.66 1.60
N GLY A 29 5.40 12.18 1.32
CA GLY A 29 6.49 13.03 0.84
C GLY A 29 6.17 13.73 -0.48
N MET A 30 5.57 13.00 -1.43
CA MET A 30 5.14 13.56 -2.72
C MET A 30 4.03 14.59 -2.54
N ALA A 31 3.03 14.32 -1.70
CA ALA A 31 1.94 15.26 -1.46
C ALA A 31 2.44 16.59 -0.88
N VAL A 32 3.37 16.55 0.08
CA VAL A 32 4.02 17.76 0.60
C VAL A 32 4.82 18.48 -0.48
N ALA A 33 5.51 17.73 -1.36
CA ALA A 33 6.26 18.33 -2.47
C ALA A 33 5.34 19.03 -3.47
N LEU A 34 4.20 18.44 -3.83
CA LEU A 34 3.19 19.04 -4.70
C LEU A 34 2.61 20.32 -4.08
N GLN A 35 2.24 20.30 -2.80
CA GLN A 35 1.79 21.51 -2.10
C GLN A 35 2.83 22.63 -2.12
N LYS A 36 4.11 22.29 -1.89
CA LYS A 36 5.20 23.28 -1.96
C LYS A 36 5.42 23.84 -3.36
N ALA A 37 5.08 23.07 -4.39
CA ALA A 37 5.10 23.51 -5.78
C ALA A 37 3.85 24.32 -6.19
N GLY A 38 2.89 24.53 -5.27
CA GLY A 38 1.63 25.23 -5.55
C GLY A 38 0.60 24.38 -6.29
N VAL A 39 0.79 23.06 -6.35
CA VAL A 39 -0.18 22.13 -6.94
C VAL A 39 -1.15 21.70 -5.85
N GLU A 40 -2.41 22.10 -5.99
CA GLU A 40 -3.48 21.74 -5.05
C GLU A 40 -4.50 20.76 -5.65
N ASP A 41 -4.48 20.57 -6.97
CA ASP A 41 -5.41 19.70 -7.68
C ASP A 41 -4.86 18.28 -7.82
N PHE A 42 -4.79 17.57 -6.68
CA PHE A 42 -4.34 16.20 -6.63
C PHE A 42 -5.12 15.37 -5.61
N VAL A 43 -5.05 14.04 -5.76
CA VAL A 43 -5.65 13.10 -4.82
C VAL A 43 -4.66 12.00 -4.45
N ILE A 44 -4.77 11.51 -3.21
CA ILE A 44 -4.05 10.34 -2.72
C ILE A 44 -5.07 9.22 -2.51
N LEU A 45 -4.87 8.07 -3.17
CA LEU A 45 -5.74 6.91 -3.03
C LEU A 45 -5.09 5.90 -2.09
N GLU A 46 -5.77 5.53 -1.01
CA GLU A 46 -5.29 4.55 -0.05
C GLU A 46 -6.30 3.43 0.16
N LYS A 47 -5.84 2.19 0.00
CA LYS A 47 -6.66 0.99 0.15
C LYS A 47 -7.21 0.81 1.56
N LYS A 48 -6.45 1.22 2.58
CA LYS A 48 -6.83 1.10 3.99
C LYS A 48 -7.54 2.36 4.49
N HIS A 49 -7.93 2.35 5.77
CA HIS A 49 -8.66 3.42 6.43
C HIS A 49 -7.80 4.29 7.35
N ASP A 50 -6.48 4.22 7.21
CA ASP A 50 -5.52 5.00 7.98
C ASP A 50 -4.24 5.21 7.14
N VAL A 51 -3.46 6.23 7.49
CA VAL A 51 -2.15 6.53 6.90
C VAL A 51 -1.10 5.50 7.34
N GLY A 52 0.03 5.39 6.65
CA GLY A 52 1.23 4.77 7.22
C GLY A 52 1.86 3.68 6.37
N GLY A 53 1.15 3.16 5.38
CA GLY A 53 1.64 2.10 4.49
C GLY A 53 2.19 0.90 5.26
N VAL A 54 3.44 0.52 4.98
CA VAL A 54 4.10 -0.63 5.65
C VAL A 54 4.15 -0.50 7.17
N TRP A 55 4.24 0.72 7.70
CA TRP A 55 4.28 0.95 9.14
C TRP A 55 2.91 0.76 9.77
N ARG A 56 1.82 1.05 9.07
CA ARG A 56 0.47 0.70 9.54
C ARG A 56 0.22 -0.81 9.49
N ASP A 57 0.68 -1.48 8.43
CA ASP A 57 0.29 -2.86 8.14
C ASP A 57 1.13 -3.93 8.89
N ASN A 58 2.30 -3.59 9.42
CA ASN A 58 3.23 -4.52 10.08
C ASN A 58 3.35 -4.26 11.59
N THR A 59 2.48 -4.85 12.39
CA THR A 59 2.41 -4.63 13.86
C THR A 59 2.92 -5.82 14.69
N TYR A 60 3.75 -6.68 14.12
CA TYR A 60 4.32 -7.81 14.85
C TYR A 60 5.26 -7.34 15.97
N PRO A 61 5.35 -8.06 17.11
CA PRO A 61 6.23 -7.68 18.21
C PRO A 61 7.68 -7.51 17.74
N GLY A 62 8.28 -6.36 18.06
CA GLY A 62 9.66 -6.04 17.67
C GLY A 62 9.82 -5.41 16.28
N ALA A 63 8.74 -5.14 15.54
CA ALA A 63 8.82 -4.40 14.29
C ALA A 63 9.49 -3.02 14.51
N ALA A 64 10.58 -2.77 13.79
CA ALA A 64 11.38 -1.54 13.85
C ALA A 64 12.07 -1.32 12.50
N CYS A 65 12.62 -0.13 12.30
CA CYS A 65 13.46 0.15 11.14
C CYS A 65 14.92 -0.20 11.42
N ASP A 66 15.59 -0.82 10.46
CA ASP A 66 17.04 -1.10 10.52
C ASP A 66 17.89 0.14 10.19
N VAL A 67 17.25 1.26 9.81
CA VAL A 67 17.92 2.55 9.61
C VAL A 67 17.91 3.33 10.91
N PRO A 68 19.03 3.96 11.31
CA PRO A 68 19.04 4.85 12.46
C PRO A 68 17.96 5.94 12.32
N SER A 69 17.15 6.11 13.36
CA SER A 69 15.91 6.91 13.32
C SER A 69 16.14 8.37 12.92
N HIS A 70 17.29 8.94 13.30
CA HIS A 70 17.68 10.30 12.92
C HIS A 70 17.84 10.48 11.40
N LEU A 71 18.07 9.40 10.65
CA LEU A 71 18.10 9.38 9.19
C LEU A 71 16.77 8.92 8.58
N TYR A 72 15.82 8.48 9.40
CA TYR A 72 14.53 7.92 8.98
C TYR A 72 13.37 8.90 9.21
N SER A 73 13.60 10.15 8.84
CA SER A 73 12.61 11.23 8.80
C SER A 73 12.70 11.98 7.46
N PHE A 74 11.68 12.74 7.12
CA PHE A 74 11.75 13.60 5.94
C PHE A 74 12.80 14.69 6.18
N SER A 75 13.60 15.01 5.16
CA SER A 75 14.61 16.07 5.25
C SER A 75 14.00 17.43 5.60
N PHE A 76 12.74 17.64 5.24
CA PHE A 76 11.97 18.85 5.54
C PHE A 76 11.19 18.79 6.87
N GLU A 77 11.14 17.64 7.53
CA GLU A 77 10.45 17.43 8.82
C GLU A 77 11.27 16.47 9.69
N PRO A 78 12.43 16.87 10.21
CA PRO A 78 13.20 16.05 11.11
C PRO A 78 12.43 15.78 12.41
N ASN A 79 12.65 14.62 13.03
CA ASN A 79 12.04 14.27 14.31
C ASN A 79 13.13 14.10 15.39
N PRO A 80 13.39 15.10 16.24
CA PRO A 80 14.35 14.96 17.34
C PRO A 80 13.81 14.10 18.51
N GLY A 81 12.51 13.79 18.52
CA GLY A 81 11.84 13.07 19.59
C GLY A 81 11.98 11.55 19.54
N TRP A 82 12.80 11.00 18.63
CA TRP A 82 12.99 9.55 18.53
C TRP A 82 13.43 8.94 19.87
N SER A 83 12.68 7.95 20.36
CA SER A 83 12.92 7.35 21.68
C SER A 83 14.20 6.51 21.78
N ARG A 84 14.74 6.07 20.65
CA ARG A 84 15.92 5.19 20.55
C ARG A 84 16.57 5.29 19.18
N VAL A 85 17.77 4.68 19.03
CA VAL A 85 18.51 4.65 17.77
C VAL A 85 17.70 3.99 16.64
N PHE A 86 16.96 2.91 16.93
CA PHE A 86 16.09 2.21 15.97
C PHE A 86 14.63 2.25 16.43
N ALA A 87 13.86 3.21 15.94
CA ALA A 87 12.51 3.49 16.41
C ALA A 87 11.59 2.29 16.17
N PRO A 88 10.72 1.94 17.15
CA PRO A 88 9.70 0.94 16.95
C PRO A 88 8.68 1.40 15.90
N GLN A 89 8.04 0.44 15.24
CA GLN A 89 7.05 0.70 14.18
C GLN A 89 5.99 1.72 14.61
N GLY A 90 5.45 1.61 15.83
CA GLY A 90 4.39 2.51 16.31
C GLY A 90 4.84 3.98 16.35
N GLU A 91 6.11 4.24 16.63
CA GLU A 91 6.67 5.60 16.66
C GLU A 91 6.81 6.17 15.25
N ILE A 92 7.23 5.34 14.29
CA ILE A 92 7.32 5.72 12.87
C ILE A 92 5.92 5.95 12.28
N HIS A 93 4.95 5.11 12.66
CA HIS A 93 3.56 5.26 12.25
C HIS A 93 2.99 6.60 12.75
N ASN A 94 3.17 6.91 14.04
CA ASN A 94 2.74 8.18 14.63
C ASN A 94 3.44 9.38 13.94
N TYR A 95 4.73 9.27 13.63
CA TYR A 95 5.44 10.30 12.87
C TYR A 95 4.76 10.60 11.51
N LEU A 96 4.35 9.57 10.75
CA LEU A 96 3.64 9.77 9.48
C LEU A 96 2.24 10.38 9.66
N GLN A 97 1.50 9.99 10.70
CA GLN A 97 0.22 10.59 11.04
C GLN A 97 0.40 12.09 11.38
N ARG A 98 1.37 12.42 12.24
CA ARG A 98 1.70 13.82 12.59
C ARG A 98 2.08 14.64 11.36
N CYS A 99 2.84 14.09 10.43
CA CYS A 99 3.16 14.77 9.17
C CYS A 99 1.89 15.04 8.35
N THR A 100 1.03 14.03 8.22
CA THR A 100 -0.24 14.16 7.48
C THR A 100 -1.11 15.28 8.06
N ASP A 101 -1.25 15.33 9.38
CA ASP A 101 -2.03 16.36 10.06
C ASP A 101 -1.39 17.74 9.92
N LYS A 102 -0.07 17.85 10.14
CA LYS A 102 0.67 19.12 10.08
C LYS A 102 0.55 19.81 8.73
N TYR A 103 0.59 19.04 7.64
CA TYR A 103 0.47 19.57 6.28
C TYR A 103 -0.98 19.55 5.76
N GLY A 104 -1.95 19.20 6.61
CA GLY A 104 -3.37 19.17 6.26
C GLY A 104 -3.68 18.24 5.09
N LEU A 105 -2.95 17.12 4.98
CA LEU A 105 -3.04 16.21 3.83
C LEU A 105 -4.32 15.37 3.82
N SER A 106 -4.98 15.20 4.96
CA SER A 106 -6.18 14.38 5.11
C SER A 106 -7.30 14.75 4.13
N LYS A 107 -7.40 16.03 3.73
CA LYS A 107 -8.38 16.49 2.72
C LYS A 107 -8.11 16.00 1.30
N TYR A 108 -6.88 15.58 0.99
CA TYR A 108 -6.49 15.03 -0.31
C TYR A 108 -6.54 13.50 -0.33
N ILE A 109 -6.75 12.85 0.82
CA ILE A 109 -6.71 11.39 0.91
C ILE A 109 -8.12 10.82 0.78
N ARG A 110 -8.28 9.87 -0.15
CA ARG A 110 -9.44 8.99 -0.25
C ARG A 110 -9.07 7.62 0.28
N PHE A 111 -9.56 7.32 1.47
CA PHE A 111 -9.38 6.03 2.14
C PHE A 111 -10.35 4.98 1.64
N GLY A 112 -10.01 3.70 1.82
CA GLY A 112 -10.83 2.58 1.36
C GLY A 112 -10.84 2.40 -0.17
N VAL A 113 -9.94 3.09 -0.88
CA VAL A 113 -9.86 3.06 -2.35
C VAL A 113 -8.71 2.18 -2.79
N GLU A 114 -9.03 1.03 -3.37
CA GLU A 114 -8.05 0.17 -4.02
C GLU A 114 -8.02 0.43 -5.53
N VAL A 115 -6.86 0.81 -6.04
CA VAL A 115 -6.61 0.92 -7.49
C VAL A 115 -6.47 -0.48 -8.08
N ALA A 116 -7.25 -0.80 -9.10
CA ALA A 116 -7.23 -2.07 -9.81
C ALA A 116 -6.20 -2.07 -10.96
N SER A 117 -6.19 -0.99 -11.75
CA SER A 117 -5.27 -0.78 -12.86
C SER A 117 -5.09 0.70 -13.15
N ALA A 118 -4.06 1.01 -13.92
CA ALA A 118 -3.87 2.34 -14.48
C ALA A 118 -3.29 2.23 -15.89
N GLU A 119 -3.83 3.00 -16.81
CA GLU A 119 -3.47 2.96 -18.23
C GLU A 119 -3.22 4.39 -18.71
N PHE A 120 -2.21 4.58 -19.55
CA PHE A 120 -1.94 5.87 -20.16
C PHE A 120 -2.66 5.95 -21.51
N ASP A 121 -3.52 6.94 -21.67
CA ASP A 121 -4.21 7.23 -22.92
C ASP A 121 -3.39 8.23 -23.74
N GLU A 122 -2.81 7.76 -24.84
CA GLU A 122 -1.98 8.58 -25.73
C GLU A 122 -2.78 9.69 -26.42
N ALA A 123 -4.08 9.48 -26.70
CA ALA A 123 -4.90 10.46 -27.42
C ALA A 123 -5.18 11.69 -26.55
N THR A 124 -5.40 11.50 -25.25
CA THR A 124 -5.64 12.58 -24.30
C THR A 124 -4.39 13.00 -23.52
N SER A 125 -3.31 12.22 -23.59
CA SER A 125 -2.10 12.38 -22.77
C SER A 125 -2.40 12.37 -21.26
N LEU A 126 -3.35 11.53 -20.84
CA LEU A 126 -3.79 11.40 -19.46
C LEU A 126 -3.66 9.95 -18.98
N TRP A 127 -3.39 9.80 -17.70
CA TRP A 127 -3.54 8.54 -17.00
C TRP A 127 -5.01 8.31 -16.64
N GLN A 128 -5.53 7.13 -16.98
CA GLN A 128 -6.81 6.62 -16.52
C GLN A 128 -6.56 5.64 -15.39
N VAL A 129 -6.94 6.01 -14.16
CA VAL A 129 -6.78 5.20 -12.95
C VAL A 129 -8.11 4.57 -12.60
N ILE A 130 -8.17 3.25 -12.69
CA ILE A 130 -9.39 2.47 -12.50
C ILE A 130 -9.38 1.89 -11.09
N GLN A 131 -10.41 2.23 -10.32
CA GLN A 131 -10.62 1.72 -8.96
C GLN A 131 -11.33 0.36 -9.00
N ARG A 132 -11.19 -0.40 -7.92
CA ARG A 132 -11.84 -1.71 -7.75
C ARG A 132 -13.37 -1.67 -7.83
N ASP A 133 -13.99 -0.54 -7.53
CA ASP A 133 -15.43 -0.33 -7.62
C ASP A 133 -15.92 0.07 -9.02
N GLY A 134 -14.99 0.20 -9.98
CA GLY A 134 -15.28 0.63 -11.35
C GLY A 134 -15.15 2.13 -11.59
N THR A 135 -14.97 2.94 -10.55
CA THR A 135 -14.75 4.40 -10.69
C THR A 135 -13.44 4.67 -11.43
N VAL A 136 -13.48 5.55 -12.44
CA VAL A 136 -12.30 5.98 -13.17
C VAL A 136 -11.96 7.43 -12.81
N LEU A 137 -10.68 7.69 -12.55
CA LEU A 137 -10.15 9.03 -12.36
C LEU A 137 -9.09 9.31 -13.42
N SER A 138 -9.14 10.48 -14.03
CA SER A 138 -8.14 10.91 -15.00
C SER A 138 -7.16 11.91 -14.37
N ALA A 139 -5.87 11.79 -14.70
CA ALA A 139 -4.86 12.77 -14.28
C ALA A 139 -3.70 12.91 -15.25
N SER A 140 -3.04 14.06 -15.26
CA SER A 140 -1.81 14.25 -16.05
C SER A 140 -0.62 13.47 -15.49
N LEU A 141 -0.54 13.32 -14.17
CA LEU A 141 0.54 12.60 -13.49
C LEU A 141 0.01 11.45 -12.64
N LEU A 142 0.70 10.31 -12.70
CA LEU A 142 0.46 9.17 -11.81
C LEU A 142 1.73 8.87 -11.00
N ILE A 143 1.61 8.85 -9.68
CA ILE A 143 2.71 8.56 -8.76
C ILE A 143 2.38 7.27 -7.99
N SER A 144 3.20 6.24 -8.19
CA SER A 144 3.10 4.99 -7.44
C SER A 144 3.89 5.07 -6.13
N GLY A 145 3.17 5.21 -5.01
CA GLY A 145 3.70 5.16 -3.65
C GLY A 145 3.34 3.86 -2.92
N THR A 146 3.01 2.78 -3.64
CA THR A 146 2.51 1.51 -3.09
C THR A 146 3.53 0.79 -2.19
N GLY A 147 4.81 1.17 -2.25
CA GLY A 147 5.88 0.58 -1.44
C GLY A 147 6.26 -0.84 -1.87
N GLN A 148 7.54 -1.19 -1.72
CA GLN A 148 8.08 -2.49 -2.18
C GLN A 148 7.62 -3.70 -1.34
N LEU A 149 7.01 -3.47 -0.18
CA LEU A 149 6.63 -4.51 0.80
C LEU A 149 5.14 -4.49 1.15
N SER A 150 4.29 -3.89 0.30
CA SER A 150 2.84 -3.85 0.52
C SER A 150 2.13 -5.16 0.17
N ALA A 151 2.69 -5.94 -0.77
CA ALA A 151 2.18 -7.26 -1.11
C ALA A 151 2.75 -8.31 -0.16
N ARG A 152 1.89 -8.92 0.66
CA ARG A 152 2.28 -10.09 1.45
C ARG A 152 2.53 -11.28 0.51
N HIS A 153 3.73 -11.81 0.54
CA HIS A 153 4.04 -13.05 -0.16
C HIS A 153 3.68 -14.24 0.74
N PHE A 154 2.59 -14.94 0.43
CA PHE A 154 2.31 -16.24 1.06
C PHE A 154 3.08 -17.34 0.33
N GLN A 155 4.04 -17.95 1.01
CA GLN A 155 4.56 -19.26 0.60
C GLN A 155 3.41 -20.28 0.69
N ASN A 156 3.09 -20.90 -0.44
CA ASN A 156 2.11 -21.98 -0.58
C ASN A 156 2.65 -23.27 0.07
N TRP A 157 2.62 -23.34 1.41
CA TRP A 157 3.11 -24.46 2.23
C TRP A 157 2.37 -25.79 2.01
N ARG A 158 1.22 -25.80 1.30
CA ARG A 158 0.42 -27.00 1.02
C ARG A 158 1.16 -28.09 0.24
N ALA A 159 2.30 -27.80 -0.37
CA ALA A 159 3.15 -28.80 -1.00
C ALA A 159 4.00 -29.63 0.00
N TRP A 160 4.16 -29.20 1.27
CA TRP A 160 5.09 -29.83 2.22
C TRP A 160 4.46 -30.69 3.33
N ILE A 161 3.14 -30.62 3.55
CA ILE A 161 2.48 -31.35 4.65
C ILE A 161 1.82 -32.70 4.23
N ILE A 162 1.91 -33.10 2.95
CA ILE A 162 1.46 -34.45 2.51
C ILE A 162 2.65 -35.37 2.20
N SER A 163 3.60 -35.52 3.14
CA SER A 163 4.67 -36.54 3.01
C SER A 163 5.11 -37.21 4.31
N ARG A 164 4.62 -36.79 5.49
CA ARG A 164 4.91 -37.48 6.75
C ARG A 164 3.64 -37.84 7.51
N ALA A 165 2.91 -38.79 6.96
CA ALA A 165 1.95 -39.60 7.69
C ALA A 165 1.83 -41.00 7.05
N THR A 166 2.94 -41.69 6.81
CA THR A 166 2.93 -43.16 6.82
C THR A 166 3.08 -43.60 8.26
N SER A 167 1.93 -43.82 8.88
CA SER A 167 1.73 -44.35 10.22
C SER A 167 2.53 -45.64 10.46
N PHE A 168 3.38 -45.59 11.48
CA PHE A 168 4.00 -46.74 12.11
C PHE A 168 3.01 -47.32 13.12
N THR A 169 2.35 -48.43 12.77
CA THR A 169 1.69 -49.32 13.74
C THR A 169 1.81 -50.77 13.26
N ARG A 170 2.75 -51.52 13.87
CA ARG A 170 2.68 -52.98 13.97
C ARG A 170 1.85 -53.33 15.21
N PRO A 171 0.95 -54.32 15.12
CA PRO A 171 0.73 -55.22 16.24
C PRO A 171 1.19 -56.64 15.89
N LEU A 172 1.93 -57.24 16.82
CA LEU A 172 2.08 -58.69 16.95
C LEU A 172 0.72 -59.29 17.29
N GLY A 173 0.29 -60.27 16.52
CA GLY A 173 -0.94 -61.04 16.75
C GLY A 173 -0.76 -62.46 16.22
N ILE A 174 -0.36 -63.34 17.13
CA ILE A 174 -0.26 -64.80 16.94
C ILE A 174 -1.64 -65.34 16.55
N THR A 175 -1.72 -66.12 15.47
CA THR A 175 -2.87 -67.01 15.22
C THR A 175 -2.34 -68.42 15.03
N ALA A 176 -2.63 -69.28 16.01
CA ALA A 176 -2.48 -70.72 15.89
C ALA A 176 -3.75 -71.29 15.26
N THR A 177 -3.63 -72.01 14.15
CA THR A 177 -4.55 -73.08 13.76
C THR A 177 -3.92 -73.98 12.70
N ARG A 178 -3.70 -75.24 13.12
CA ARG A 178 -3.52 -76.51 12.40
C ARG A 178 -2.44 -76.65 11.33
#